data_AF-A0A0D3EWZ6-F1
#
_entry.id   AF-A0A0D3EWZ6-F1
#
_cell.length_a   1.000
_cell.length_b   1.000
_cell.length_c   1.000
_cell.angle_alpha   90.00
_cell.angle_beta   90.00
_cell.angle_gamma   90.00
#
_symmetry.space_group_name_H-M   'P 1'
#
loop_
_entity.id
_entity.type
_entity.pdbx_description
1 polymer ?
#
loop_
_entity_poly.entity_id
_entity_poly.type
_entity_poly.pdbx_seq_one_letter_code
_entity_poly.pdbx_strand_id
1 'polypeptide(L)'
;MPAQHFFRSWLPAAVAGAQPPRAILIVSGHWETATPTVNVVRGNNDTIHDFEGYGFPKSMFQLSLQTGRDGAYHYDLGRALAPLRDDGVLILGSGNATHNLSCMAPVAEGTPVPRWEAEFDGWLQEALLAGGRHDDVKQYEEKAPHGKMAHPSPDHFLPLHVALGAAGEDAKAELIHHSWYNAMLSHASYRFTTTTKNKPIAACKE
;
A
#
# COMPACT_ATOMS: atom_id res chain seq x y z
N MET A 1 -25.37 -6.46 -17.83
CA MET A 1 -24.46 -7.50 -17.31
C MET A 1 -25.26 -8.74 -16.91
N PRO A 2 -24.85 -9.97 -17.27
CA PRO A 2 -25.57 -11.21 -16.94
C PRO A 2 -25.85 -11.37 -15.43
N ALA A 3 -24.90 -10.98 -14.59
CA ALA A 3 -25.04 -11.00 -13.13
C ALA A 3 -26.17 -10.09 -12.61
N GLN A 4 -26.41 -8.94 -13.23
CA GLN A 4 -27.43 -7.99 -12.80
C GLN A 4 -28.85 -8.53 -13.01
N HIS A 5 -29.08 -9.27 -14.10
CA HIS A 5 -30.36 -9.95 -14.37
C HIS A 5 -30.58 -11.12 -13.41
N PHE A 6 -29.52 -11.89 -13.12
CA PHE A 6 -29.54 -12.97 -12.15
C PHE A 6 -29.88 -12.50 -10.72
N PHE A 7 -29.29 -11.40 -10.26
CA PHE A 7 -29.60 -10.87 -8.92
C PHE A 7 -30.97 -10.17 -8.85
N ARG A 8 -31.43 -9.56 -9.95
CA ARG A 8 -32.78 -8.96 -10.00
C ARG A 8 -33.90 -9.98 -10.03
N SER A 9 -33.69 -11.17 -10.59
CA SER A 9 -34.70 -12.24 -10.57
C SER A 9 -34.91 -12.83 -9.16
N TRP A 10 -33.96 -12.63 -8.24
CA TRP A 10 -34.07 -13.06 -6.84
C TRP A 10 -34.75 -12.04 -5.92
N LEU A 11 -34.80 -10.75 -6.28
CA LEU A 11 -35.30 -9.68 -5.39
C LEU A 11 -36.77 -9.83 -4.94
N PRO A 12 -37.74 -10.21 -5.80
CA PRO A 12 -39.14 -10.36 -5.36
C PRO A 12 -39.41 -11.62 -4.53
N ALA A 13 -38.51 -12.62 -4.56
CA ALA A 13 -38.67 -13.88 -3.86
C ALA A 13 -37.73 -14.05 -2.63
N ALA A 14 -36.62 -13.31 -2.56
CA ALA A 14 -35.54 -13.58 -1.60
C ALA A 14 -35.46 -12.62 -0.41
N VAL A 15 -36.16 -11.47 -0.41
CA VAL A 15 -35.94 -10.44 0.64
C VAL A 15 -37.04 -10.33 1.70
N ALA A 16 -38.18 -11.02 1.55
CA ALA A 16 -39.13 -11.13 2.67
C ALA A 16 -40.11 -12.30 2.48
N GLY A 17 -39.63 -13.54 2.67
CA GLY A 17 -40.53 -14.54 3.25
C GLY A 17 -40.94 -14.09 4.66
N ALA A 18 -42.14 -14.45 5.13
CA ALA A 18 -42.67 -14.08 6.44
C ALA A 18 -41.87 -14.65 7.64
N GLN A 19 -40.72 -15.26 7.39
CA GLN A 19 -39.86 -15.90 8.37
C GLN A 19 -38.44 -15.32 8.28
N PRO A 20 -37.81 -15.00 9.43
CA PRO A 20 -36.48 -14.43 9.45
C PRO A 20 -35.45 -15.40 8.84
N PRO A 21 -34.44 -14.89 8.09
CA PRO A 21 -33.41 -15.73 7.49
C PRO A 21 -32.63 -16.47 8.59
N ARG A 22 -32.43 -17.79 8.40
CA ARG A 22 -31.72 -18.66 9.35
C ARG A 22 -30.21 -18.76 9.09
N ALA A 23 -29.73 -18.15 8.00
CA ALA A 23 -28.33 -18.12 7.62
C ALA A 23 -28.05 -16.91 6.71
N ILE A 24 -26.80 -16.45 6.71
CA ILE A 24 -26.29 -15.38 5.84
C ILE A 24 -25.28 -16.02 4.88
N LEU A 25 -25.44 -15.79 3.57
CA LEU A 25 -24.45 -16.17 2.55
C LEU A 25 -23.65 -14.93 2.17
N ILE A 26 -22.33 -14.97 2.36
CA ILE A 26 -21.40 -13.92 1.96
C ILE A 26 -20.55 -14.48 0.81
N VAL A 27 -20.57 -13.82 -0.35
CA VAL A 27 -19.73 -14.17 -1.51
C VAL A 27 -18.78 -13.00 -1.76
N SER A 28 -17.49 -13.22 -1.55
CA SER A 28 -16.43 -12.22 -1.76
C SER A 28 -15.53 -12.61 -2.93
N GLY A 29 -15.13 -11.64 -3.74
CA GLY A 29 -14.22 -11.83 -4.88
C GLY A 29 -12.73 -11.81 -4.56
N HIS A 30 -12.34 -11.60 -3.29
CA HIS A 30 -10.93 -11.46 -2.87
C HIS A 30 -10.38 -12.66 -2.08
N TRP A 31 -11.03 -13.83 -2.18
CA TRP A 31 -10.52 -15.07 -1.62
C TRP A 31 -9.89 -15.90 -2.76
N GLU A 32 -8.57 -15.94 -2.83
CA GLU A 32 -7.85 -16.70 -3.85
C GLU A 32 -7.69 -18.17 -3.40
N THR A 33 -8.49 -19.06 -3.98
CA THR A 33 -8.25 -20.52 -3.90
C THR A 33 -8.07 -21.09 -5.28
N ALA A 34 -7.14 -22.05 -5.42
CA ALA A 34 -6.85 -22.71 -6.70
C ALA A 34 -8.06 -23.49 -7.27
N THR A 35 -9.05 -23.81 -6.43
CA THR A 35 -10.33 -24.41 -6.82
C THR A 35 -11.49 -23.75 -6.07
N PRO A 36 -12.71 -23.68 -6.67
CA PRO A 36 -13.87 -23.14 -5.97
C PRO A 36 -14.14 -23.91 -4.68
N THR A 37 -14.14 -23.20 -3.55
CA THR A 37 -14.25 -23.80 -2.21
C THR A 37 -15.40 -23.17 -1.43
N VAL A 38 -16.12 -24.00 -0.67
CA VAL A 38 -17.23 -23.57 0.21
C VAL A 38 -16.95 -24.06 1.61
N ASN A 39 -17.05 -23.17 2.61
CA ASN A 39 -17.02 -23.53 4.02
C ASN A 39 -18.40 -23.31 4.65
N VAL A 40 -18.81 -24.23 5.53
CA VAL A 40 -20.06 -24.14 6.31
C VAL A 40 -19.71 -24.26 7.79
N VAL A 41 -19.79 -23.14 8.51
CA VAL A 41 -19.63 -23.12 9.96
C VAL A 41 -20.99 -23.32 10.62
N ARG A 42 -21.11 -24.33 11.50
CA ARG A 42 -22.31 -24.59 12.30
C ARG A 42 -22.08 -24.13 13.74
N GLY A 43 -22.70 -23.03 14.15
CA GLY A 43 -22.55 -22.45 15.49
C GLY A 43 -22.47 -20.92 15.45
N ASN A 44 -21.92 -20.30 16.49
CA ASN A 44 -21.50 -18.90 16.40
C ASN A 44 -20.22 -18.82 15.57
N ASN A 45 -20.17 -17.89 14.61
CA ASN A 45 -18.88 -17.43 14.13
C ASN A 45 -18.30 -16.50 15.21
N ASP A 46 -17.07 -16.76 15.62
CA ASP A 46 -16.28 -15.68 16.22
C ASP A 46 -16.07 -14.60 15.16
N THR A 47 -15.87 -13.35 15.59
CA THR A 47 -15.51 -12.29 14.64
C THR A 47 -14.14 -12.63 14.07
N ILE A 48 -14.10 -13.05 12.80
CA ILE A 48 -12.85 -13.31 12.08
C ILE A 48 -12.24 -11.96 11.75
N HIS A 49 -11.17 -11.61 12.45
CA HIS A 49 -10.26 -10.54 12.07
C HIS A 49 -9.16 -11.18 11.21
N ASP A 50 -8.97 -10.71 9.98
CA ASP A 50 -7.96 -11.21 9.02
C ASP A 50 -6.50 -10.86 9.42
N PHE A 51 -6.21 -10.81 10.72
CA PHE A 51 -4.99 -10.22 11.30
C PHE A 51 -4.57 -10.92 12.60
N GLU A 52 -4.66 -12.25 12.69
CA GLU A 52 -4.30 -12.99 13.91
C GLU A 52 -2.78 -12.97 14.19
N GLY A 53 -2.42 -12.65 15.44
CA GLY A 53 -1.10 -12.95 16.01
C GLY A 53 -0.56 -11.94 17.03
N TYR A 54 -0.81 -10.63 16.86
CA TYR A 54 -0.14 -9.60 17.69
C TYR A 54 -0.97 -8.41 18.18
N GLY A 55 -2.25 -8.30 17.79
CA GLY A 55 -3.13 -7.22 18.27
C GLY A 55 -2.76 -5.83 17.72
N PHE A 56 -3.76 -5.06 17.29
CA PHE A 56 -3.56 -3.65 16.94
C PHE A 56 -3.46 -2.82 18.24
N PRO A 57 -2.53 -1.87 18.41
CA PRO A 57 -2.63 -0.91 19.49
C PRO A 57 -3.78 0.10 19.23
N LYS A 58 -4.33 0.65 20.32
CA LYS A 58 -5.57 1.46 20.45
C LYS A 58 -5.77 2.70 19.55
N SER A 59 -4.97 2.99 18.52
CA SER A 59 -5.14 4.20 17.70
C SER A 59 -4.50 4.09 16.31
N MET A 60 -5.33 4.11 15.26
CA MET A 60 -4.91 4.41 13.90
C MET A 60 -5.01 5.93 13.71
N PHE A 61 -3.94 6.57 13.27
CA PHE A 61 -3.94 7.99 12.91
C PHE A 61 -3.82 8.13 11.40
N GLN A 62 -4.74 8.88 10.79
CA GLN A 62 -4.71 9.19 9.36
C GLN A 62 -4.08 10.56 9.15
N LEU A 63 -3.04 10.62 8.33
CA LEU A 63 -2.39 11.86 7.93
C LEU A 63 -2.68 12.12 6.45
N SER A 64 -3.19 13.30 6.14
CA SER A 64 -3.44 13.71 4.74
C SER A 64 -2.18 14.33 4.14
N LEU A 65 -1.86 13.94 2.91
CA LEU A 65 -0.78 14.54 2.12
C LEU A 65 -1.18 15.92 1.62
N GLN A 66 -0.20 16.81 1.49
CA GLN A 66 -0.41 18.16 0.98
C GLN A 66 -0.04 18.18 -0.50
N THR A 67 -1.00 17.91 -1.38
CA THR A 67 -0.74 17.73 -2.82
C THR A 67 -0.13 18.94 -3.54
N GLY A 68 -0.19 20.14 -2.95
CA GLY A 68 0.50 21.34 -3.43
C GLY A 68 1.94 21.51 -2.89
N ARG A 69 2.49 20.52 -2.20
CA ARG A 69 3.86 20.52 -1.64
C ARG A 69 4.70 19.41 -2.28
N ASP A 70 6.01 19.61 -2.29
CA ASP A 70 6.98 18.75 -2.97
C ASP A 70 7.46 17.56 -2.11
N GLY A 71 8.33 16.74 -2.68
CA GLY A 71 8.94 15.60 -1.99
C GLY A 71 9.78 16.00 -0.78
N ALA A 72 10.43 17.16 -0.81
CA ALA A 72 11.22 17.66 0.32
C ALA A 72 10.37 17.97 1.54
N TYR A 73 9.23 18.65 1.35
CA TYR A 73 8.26 18.90 2.41
C TYR A 73 7.75 17.60 3.06
N HIS A 74 7.42 16.60 2.24
CA HIS A 74 6.91 15.32 2.74
C HIS A 74 7.99 14.47 3.42
N TYR A 75 9.24 14.58 2.98
CA TYR A 75 10.38 14.02 3.69
C TYR A 75 10.55 14.66 5.06
N ASP A 76 10.45 15.99 5.15
CA ASP A 76 10.52 16.72 6.43
C ASP A 76 9.37 16.38 7.37
N LEU A 77 8.16 16.18 6.83
CA LEU A 77 7.04 15.63 7.56
C LEU A 77 7.36 14.24 8.12
N GLY A 78 7.96 13.36 7.31
CA GLY A 78 8.49 12.07 7.75
C GLY A 78 9.49 12.22 8.91
N ARG A 79 10.47 13.12 8.78
CA ARG A 79 11.45 13.40 9.84
C ARG A 79 10.79 13.82 11.14
N ALA A 80 9.74 14.63 11.08
CA ALA A 80 8.97 15.03 12.26
C ALA A 80 8.23 13.85 12.92
N LEU A 81 7.85 12.82 12.16
CA LEU A 81 7.22 11.59 12.66
C LEU A 81 8.24 10.55 13.17
N ALA A 82 9.53 10.69 12.84
CA ALA A 82 10.56 9.72 13.18
C ALA A 82 10.57 9.29 14.66
N PRO A 83 10.38 10.19 15.66
CA PRO A 83 10.34 9.79 17.08
C PRO A 83 9.25 8.77 17.43
N LEU A 84 8.13 8.72 16.68
CA LEU A 84 7.05 7.76 16.94
C LEU A 84 7.51 6.31 16.77
N ARG A 85 8.55 6.08 15.97
CA ARG A 85 9.14 4.74 15.78
C ARG A 85 9.80 4.23 17.06
N ASP A 86 10.39 5.13 17.86
CA ASP A 86 10.97 4.78 19.16
C ASP A 86 9.88 4.38 20.17
N ASP A 87 8.65 4.85 19.97
CA ASP A 87 7.44 4.49 20.74
C ASP A 87 6.74 3.23 20.18
N GLY A 88 7.34 2.54 19.21
CA GLY A 88 6.79 1.31 18.61
C GLY A 88 5.68 1.53 17.58
N VAL A 89 5.53 2.75 17.06
CA VAL A 89 4.55 3.05 16.00
C VAL A 89 5.12 2.67 14.63
N LEU A 90 4.35 1.89 13.87
CA LEU A 90 4.62 1.63 12.46
C LEU A 90 4.15 2.82 11.62
N ILE A 91 5.06 3.36 10.80
CA ILE A 91 4.74 4.37 9.80
C ILE A 91 4.62 3.66 8.44
N LEU A 92 3.44 3.73 7.84
CA LEU A 92 3.12 3.11 6.56
C LEU A 92 2.80 4.19 5.52
N GLY A 93 3.63 4.29 4.48
CA GLY A 93 3.32 5.06 3.28
C GLY A 93 2.67 4.15 2.25
N SER A 94 1.40 4.39 1.92
CA SER A 94 0.66 3.62 0.89
C SER A 94 0.52 4.46 -0.37
N GLY A 95 1.01 3.93 -1.48
CA GLY A 95 1.07 4.60 -2.78
C GLY A 95 1.62 3.66 -3.86
N ASN A 96 2.20 4.22 -4.93
CA ASN A 96 2.78 3.47 -6.04
C ASN A 96 4.16 4.03 -6.41
N ALA A 97 5.08 3.14 -6.79
CA ALA A 97 6.41 3.55 -7.24
C ALA A 97 6.35 4.30 -8.59
N THR A 98 5.38 3.96 -9.44
CA THR A 98 5.03 4.69 -10.67
C THR A 98 3.51 4.78 -10.82
N HIS A 99 2.99 5.91 -11.31
CA HIS A 99 1.55 6.14 -11.35
C HIS A 99 1.14 7.14 -12.45
N ASN A 100 1.22 6.71 -13.71
CA ASN A 100 0.72 7.48 -14.84
C ASN A 100 -0.49 6.82 -15.52
N LEU A 101 -1.68 7.16 -15.03
CA LEU A 101 -2.94 6.65 -15.58
C LEU A 101 -3.24 7.14 -17.01
N SER A 102 -2.60 8.22 -17.50
CA SER A 102 -2.81 8.69 -18.87
C SER A 102 -2.21 7.74 -19.92
N CYS A 103 -1.25 6.93 -19.51
CA CYS A 103 -0.64 5.89 -20.36
C CYS A 103 -1.32 4.52 -20.17
N MET A 104 -2.23 4.39 -19.19
CA MET A 104 -2.89 3.14 -18.86
C MET A 104 -3.91 2.77 -19.93
N ALA A 105 -3.60 1.73 -20.71
CA ALA A 105 -4.50 1.12 -21.67
C ALA A 105 -4.66 -0.37 -21.34
N PRO A 106 -5.77 -1.04 -21.69
CA PRO A 106 -5.88 -2.49 -21.59
C PRO A 106 -4.75 -3.14 -22.39
N VAL A 107 -3.91 -3.92 -21.72
CA VAL A 107 -2.83 -4.68 -22.36
C VAL A 107 -3.06 -6.18 -22.19
N ALA A 108 -2.53 -6.97 -23.13
CA ALA A 108 -2.52 -8.42 -22.98
C ALA A 108 -1.61 -8.83 -21.82
N GLU A 109 -1.93 -9.94 -21.17
CA GLU A 109 -1.04 -10.55 -20.18
C GLU A 109 0.35 -10.82 -20.79
N GLY A 110 1.41 -10.53 -20.04
CA GLY A 110 2.79 -10.67 -20.52
C GLY A 110 3.28 -9.53 -21.42
N THR A 111 2.48 -8.48 -21.63
CA THR A 111 2.96 -7.26 -22.32
C THR A 111 4.18 -6.68 -21.56
N PRO A 112 5.30 -6.41 -22.25
CA PRO A 112 6.48 -5.84 -21.61
C PRO A 112 6.20 -4.45 -21.04
N VAL A 113 6.82 -4.15 -19.89
CA VAL A 113 6.83 -2.81 -19.30
C VAL A 113 7.55 -1.85 -20.25
N PRO A 114 6.98 -0.66 -20.53
CA PRO A 114 7.65 0.30 -21.39
C PRO A 114 8.99 0.77 -20.83
N ARG A 115 9.91 1.06 -21.74
CA ARG A 115 11.29 1.37 -21.38
C ARG A 115 11.42 2.52 -20.38
N TRP A 116 10.69 3.61 -20.60
CA TRP A 116 10.75 4.81 -19.74
C TRP A 116 10.32 4.51 -18.31
N GLU A 117 9.32 3.63 -18.15
CA GLU A 117 8.76 3.21 -16.88
C GLU A 117 9.75 2.31 -16.11
N ALA A 118 10.34 1.34 -16.81
CA ALA A 118 11.39 0.49 -16.27
C ALA A 118 12.66 1.29 -15.89
N GLU A 119 12.99 2.35 -16.64
CA GLU A 119 14.11 3.25 -16.35
C GLU A 119 13.86 4.07 -15.07
N PHE A 120 12.64 4.59 -14.85
CA PHE A 120 12.30 5.28 -13.61
C PHE A 120 12.32 4.33 -12.41
N ASP A 121 11.67 3.18 -12.53
CA ASP A 121 11.59 2.19 -11.45
C ASP A 121 12.97 1.65 -11.06
N GLY A 122 13.82 1.36 -12.05
CA GLY A 122 15.21 0.96 -11.84
C GLY A 122 16.03 2.04 -11.15
N TRP A 123 15.89 3.31 -11.56
CA TRP A 123 16.54 4.44 -10.89
C TRP A 123 16.09 4.56 -9.43
N LEU A 124 14.80 4.37 -9.15
CA LEU A 124 14.25 4.45 -7.80
C LEU A 124 14.80 3.34 -6.91
N GLN A 125 14.80 2.11 -7.41
CA GLN A 125 15.41 0.97 -6.71
C GLN A 125 16.88 1.24 -6.40
N GLU A 126 17.65 1.71 -7.37
CA GLU A 126 19.06 2.05 -7.17
C GLU A 126 19.23 3.15 -6.11
N ALA A 127 18.46 4.24 -6.21
CA ALA A 127 18.54 5.36 -5.28
C ALA A 127 18.23 4.96 -3.84
N LEU A 128 17.27 4.07 -3.63
CA LEU A 128 16.88 3.60 -2.30
C LEU A 128 17.84 2.52 -1.77
N LEU A 129 18.19 1.53 -2.60
CA LEU A 129 18.95 0.34 -2.15
C LEU A 129 20.45 0.61 -2.01
N ALA A 130 21.04 1.49 -2.83
CA ALA A 130 22.43 1.92 -2.64
C ALA A 130 22.60 2.76 -1.36
N GLY A 131 21.51 3.35 -0.87
CA GLY A 131 21.47 4.25 0.27
C GLY A 131 21.97 5.66 -0.05
N GLY A 132 21.65 6.62 0.81
CA GLY A 132 22.24 7.96 0.79
C GLY A 132 21.77 8.91 -0.33
N ARG A 133 20.93 8.46 -1.27
CA ARG A 133 20.40 9.31 -2.36
C ARG A 133 19.04 9.93 -2.04
N HIS A 134 18.77 10.26 -0.77
CA HIS A 134 17.50 10.84 -0.36
C HIS A 134 17.22 12.18 -1.02
N ASP A 135 18.26 12.99 -1.26
CA ASP A 135 18.14 14.27 -1.98
C ASP A 135 17.66 14.08 -3.42
N ASP A 136 18.14 13.03 -4.09
CA ASP A 136 17.72 12.71 -5.45
C ASP A 136 16.25 12.26 -5.48
N VAL A 137 15.83 11.43 -4.52
CA VAL A 137 14.44 10.99 -4.39
C VAL A 137 13.52 12.17 -4.11
N LYS A 138 13.89 13.07 -3.19
CA LYS A 138 13.13 14.31 -2.89
C LYS A 138 12.91 15.20 -4.12
N GLN A 139 13.85 15.17 -5.06
CA GLN A 139 13.87 15.97 -6.28
C GLN A 139 13.64 15.09 -7.53
N TYR A 140 12.91 13.98 -7.40
CA TYR A 140 12.76 12.98 -8.47
C TYR A 140 12.28 13.59 -9.80
N GLU A 141 11.47 14.65 -9.77
CA GLU A 141 10.97 15.32 -10.98
C GLU A 141 12.10 15.83 -11.89
N GLU A 142 13.24 16.18 -11.31
CA GLU A 142 14.43 16.71 -11.99
C GLU A 142 15.55 15.68 -12.08
N LYS A 143 15.70 14.83 -11.06
CA LYS A 143 16.83 13.91 -10.89
C LYS A 143 16.57 12.53 -11.48
N ALA A 144 15.32 12.11 -11.56
CA ALA A 144 14.95 10.81 -12.10
C ALA A 144 14.81 10.87 -13.63
N PRO A 145 15.20 9.81 -14.35
CA PRO A 145 14.78 9.65 -15.72
C PRO A 145 13.24 9.58 -15.76
N HIS A 146 12.60 10.44 -16.57
CA HIS A 146 11.15 10.44 -16.76
C HIS A 146 10.32 10.74 -15.50
N GLY A 147 10.86 11.43 -14.49
CA GLY A 147 10.15 11.66 -13.22
C GLY A 147 8.73 12.27 -13.36
N LYS A 148 8.60 13.35 -14.15
CA LYS A 148 7.29 13.97 -14.44
C LYS A 148 6.37 13.10 -15.29
N MET A 149 6.93 12.13 -16.03
CA MET A 149 6.16 11.19 -16.81
C MET A 149 5.69 10.02 -15.94
N ALA A 150 6.50 9.55 -14.99
CA ALA A 150 6.11 8.52 -14.02
C ALA A 150 5.03 9.02 -13.05
N HIS A 151 5.08 10.31 -12.69
CA HIS A 151 4.11 10.94 -11.79
C HIS A 151 3.67 12.31 -12.32
N PRO A 152 2.70 12.37 -13.24
CA PRO A 152 2.11 13.65 -13.69
C PRO A 152 1.42 14.41 -12.55
N SER A 153 0.94 13.67 -11.54
CA SER A 153 0.54 14.16 -10.23
C SER A 153 1.31 13.36 -9.18
N PRO A 154 1.89 14.02 -8.15
CA PRO A 154 2.81 13.36 -7.23
C PRO A 154 2.12 12.56 -6.12
N ASP A 155 0.79 12.63 -6.00
CA ASP A 155 0.04 12.20 -4.81
C ASP A 155 0.25 10.73 -4.43
N HIS A 156 0.45 9.83 -5.40
CA HIS A 156 0.73 8.41 -5.15
C HIS A 156 2.21 8.13 -4.83
N PHE A 157 3.11 9.09 -5.07
CA PHE A 157 4.55 8.98 -4.81
C PHE A 157 5.00 9.69 -3.53
N LEU A 158 4.29 10.74 -3.10
CA LEU A 158 4.55 11.46 -1.86
C LEU A 158 4.54 10.59 -0.58
N PRO A 159 3.73 9.51 -0.43
CA PRO A 159 3.82 8.62 0.73
C PRO A 159 5.21 8.02 0.95
N LEU A 160 5.95 7.74 -0.13
CA LEU A 160 7.31 7.22 -0.06
C LEU A 160 8.25 8.19 0.64
N HIS A 161 8.10 9.49 0.37
CA HIS A 161 8.94 10.54 0.96
C HIS A 161 8.73 10.61 2.47
N VAL A 162 7.48 10.49 2.94
CA VAL A 162 7.16 10.45 4.37
C VAL A 162 7.80 9.23 5.02
N ALA A 163 7.66 8.04 4.43
CA ALA A 163 8.28 6.82 4.95
C ALA A 163 9.81 6.92 4.99
N LEU A 164 10.43 7.46 3.94
CA LEU A 164 11.88 7.65 3.85
C LEU A 164 12.40 8.67 4.87
N GLY A 165 11.69 9.80 5.04
CA GLY A 165 12.03 10.81 6.03
C GLY A 165 11.88 10.32 7.46
N ALA A 166 10.84 9.52 7.73
CA ALA A 166 10.64 8.87 9.02
C ALA A 166 11.69 7.80 9.32
N ALA A 167 12.22 7.15 8.28
CA ALA A 167 13.34 6.25 8.40
C ALA A 167 14.63 7.02 8.78
N GLY A 168 14.87 8.22 8.24
CA GLY A 168 16.03 9.04 8.56
C GLY A 168 17.25 8.72 7.71
N GLU A 169 18.31 9.53 7.81
CA GLU A 169 19.43 9.57 6.85
C GLU A 169 20.22 8.26 6.73
N ASP A 170 20.38 7.53 7.84
CA ASP A 170 21.11 6.26 7.89
C ASP A 170 20.22 5.03 7.60
N ALA A 171 19.02 5.25 7.06
CA ALA A 171 18.10 4.18 6.76
C ALA A 171 18.65 3.23 5.69
N LYS A 172 18.54 1.93 5.96
CA LYS A 172 18.74 0.87 4.97
C LYS A 172 17.40 0.51 4.36
N ALA A 173 17.28 0.68 3.05
CA ALA A 173 16.14 0.22 2.30
C ALA A 173 16.31 -1.24 1.86
N GLU A 174 15.19 -1.94 1.77
CA GLU A 174 15.09 -3.28 1.21
C GLU A 174 13.85 -3.34 0.34
N LEU A 175 13.99 -3.89 -0.86
CA LEU A 175 12.86 -4.18 -1.74
C LEU A 175 12.19 -5.47 -1.24
N ILE A 176 10.99 -5.36 -0.69
CA ILE A 176 10.26 -6.49 -0.10
C ILE A 176 9.21 -7.09 -1.04
N HIS A 177 8.80 -6.35 -2.07
CA HIS A 177 7.91 -6.82 -3.12
C HIS A 177 8.15 -6.03 -4.41
N HIS A 178 8.01 -6.68 -5.56
CA HIS A 178 8.09 -6.03 -6.85
C HIS A 178 7.21 -6.77 -7.86
N SER A 179 6.19 -6.08 -8.36
CA SER A 179 5.31 -6.58 -9.40
C SER A 179 4.80 -5.41 -10.23
N TRP A 180 4.25 -5.73 -11.40
CA TRP A 180 3.67 -4.77 -12.31
C TRP A 180 2.18 -5.03 -12.47
N TYR A 181 1.38 -3.98 -12.37
CA TYR A 181 -0.02 -4.03 -12.77
C TYR A 181 -0.18 -3.37 -14.14
N ASN A 182 -0.87 -4.07 -15.05
CA ASN A 182 -1.19 -3.59 -16.40
C ASN A 182 0.04 -3.06 -17.19
N ALA A 183 1.21 -3.67 -16.94
CA ALA A 183 2.53 -3.28 -17.49
C ALA A 183 2.97 -1.82 -17.22
N MET A 184 2.29 -1.12 -16.30
CA MET A 184 2.34 0.35 -16.18
C MET A 184 2.28 0.90 -14.76
N LEU A 185 2.01 0.08 -13.75
CA LEU A 185 2.05 0.49 -12.35
C LEU A 185 3.02 -0.41 -11.60
N SER A 186 4.13 0.16 -11.14
CA SER A 186 5.07 -0.53 -10.27
C SER A 186 4.48 -0.59 -8.86
N HIS A 187 4.39 -1.81 -8.34
CA HIS A 187 4.03 -2.09 -6.95
C HIS A 187 5.28 -2.36 -6.11
N ALA A 188 6.45 -1.85 -6.53
CA ALA A 188 7.67 -1.93 -5.75
C ALA A 188 7.43 -1.40 -4.34
N SER A 189 7.63 -2.26 -3.35
CA SER A 189 7.39 -1.98 -1.95
C SER A 189 8.69 -2.07 -1.18
N TYR A 190 8.95 -1.09 -0.32
CA TYR A 190 10.21 -0.94 0.38
C TYR A 190 10.02 -1.01 1.89
N ARG A 191 10.93 -1.71 2.56
CA ARG A 191 11.10 -1.69 4.00
C ARG A 191 12.31 -0.83 4.33
N PHE A 192 12.16 0.11 5.25
CA PHE A 192 13.28 0.90 5.77
C PHE A 192 13.59 0.46 7.20
N THR A 193 14.88 0.21 7.46
CA THR A 193 15.38 -0.13 8.80
C THR A 193 16.46 0.85 9.21
N THR A 194 16.52 1.22 10.49
CA THR A 194 17.58 2.09 11.01
C THR A 194 18.48 1.33 11.97
N THR A 195 19.70 1.82 12.10
CA THR A 195 20.69 1.31 13.04
C THR A 195 20.50 1.82 14.47
N THR A 196 19.53 2.71 14.73
CA THR A 196 19.23 3.18 16.08
C THR A 196 18.69 2.03 16.94
N LYS A 197 19.39 1.75 18.03
CA LYS A 197 18.97 0.77 19.05
C LYS A 197 17.63 1.23 19.63
N ASN A 198 16.56 0.46 19.42
CA ASN A 198 15.30 0.66 20.16
C ASN A 198 15.62 0.79 21.65
N LYS A 199 15.25 1.92 22.24
CA LYS A 199 15.22 2.05 23.69
C LYS A 199 14.18 1.04 24.17
N PRO A 200 14.48 0.13 25.11
CA PRO A 200 13.50 -0.83 25.58
C PRO A 200 12.27 -0.08 26.09
N ILE A 201 11.08 -0.49 25.64
CA ILE A 201 9.81 0.00 26.16
C ILE A 201 9.87 -0.17 27.67
N ALA A 202 9.86 0.94 28.41
CA ALA A 202 9.85 0.88 29.86
C ALA A 202 8.59 0.12 30.27
N ALA A 203 8.76 -1.06 30.88
CA ALA A 203 7.66 -1.82 31.44
C ALA A 203 6.88 -0.90 32.37
N CYS A 204 5.58 -0.75 32.12
CA CYS A 204 4.67 -0.11 33.07
C CYS A 204 4.87 -0.79 34.43
N LYS A 205 5.29 -0.03 35.44
CA LYS A 205 5.28 -0.53 36.81
C LYS A 205 3.82 -0.64 37.25
N GLU A 206 3.45 -1.82 37.74
CA GLU A 206 2.17 -2.10 38.41
C GLU A 206 1.95 -1.18 39.63
#